data_AF-A0A534JK62-F1
#
_entry.id   AF-A0A534JK62-F1
#
_cell.length_a   1.000
_cell.length_b   1.000
_cell.length_c   1.000
_cell.angle_alpha   90.00
_cell.angle_beta   90.00
_cell.angle_gamma   90.00
#
_symmetry.space_group_name_H-M   'P 1'
#
loop_
_entity.id
_entity.type
_entity.pdbx_description
1 polymer ?
#
loop_
_entity_poly.entity_id
_entity_poly.type
_entity_poly.pdbx_seq_one_letter_code
_entity_poly.pdbx_strand_id
1 'polypeptide(L)'
;MQKGDVRAVENPITAIFDLAEDVEARAPKIRVAIQYARIFIAFGLFLDAVMTLILSEGRLLALLLTPLIFFLFFVRRWLPDPASRSVVLALALIAGVFDVLAFREAILFGVILVPFFFLGLIAMGYLREVHSFFEYYALRHRIVKSVRDADPVVYVPDGKDATQRVLAFLASQNPEVAGLLKIPSAVLAPAILPGRSGMMYQFDVLVRKASSGLRGFLGFGSPGYAIFVKSFRAPPTASDFQAIKRAVEDVSVASRIPPARVIAVWRAEGNEKLSDSAYDFLTKQVVRVTLYGKVHECSLQSIEENSDGTYDFIPFIPETPGPSLPLIPAAA
;
A
#
# COMPACT_ATOMS: atom_id res chain seq x y z
N MET A 1 21.63 -29.73 38.68
CA MET A 1 20.54 -28.73 38.74
C MET A 1 21.16 -27.37 39.04
N GLN A 2 21.48 -26.62 38.00
CA GLN A 2 21.98 -25.26 38.12
C GLN A 2 20.75 -24.36 38.23
N LYS A 3 20.67 -23.61 39.32
CA LYS A 3 19.57 -22.70 39.65
C LYS A 3 19.58 -21.59 38.59
N GLY A 4 18.66 -21.69 37.63
CA GLY A 4 18.51 -20.71 36.56
C GLY A 4 18.30 -19.33 37.16
N ASP A 5 19.21 -18.43 36.85
CA ASP A 5 19.18 -17.04 37.26
C ASP A 5 17.93 -16.38 36.64
N VAL A 6 16.97 -16.01 37.49
CA VAL A 6 15.66 -15.42 37.13
C VAL A 6 15.82 -13.98 36.59
N ARG A 7 17.06 -13.55 36.36
CA ARG A 7 17.45 -12.24 35.81
C ARG A 7 18.21 -12.32 34.49
N ALA A 8 18.17 -13.46 33.80
CA ALA A 8 18.46 -13.47 32.37
C ALA A 8 17.30 -12.76 31.67
N VAL A 9 17.36 -11.42 31.64
CA VAL A 9 16.54 -10.60 30.75
C VAL A 9 16.77 -11.20 29.37
N GLU A 10 15.73 -11.85 28.80
CA GLU A 10 15.73 -12.25 27.40
C GLU A 10 16.29 -11.07 26.61
N ASN A 11 17.30 -11.34 25.79
CA ASN A 11 18.02 -10.31 25.07
C ASN A 11 17.00 -9.31 24.53
N PRO A 12 17.03 -8.03 24.93
CA PRO A 12 15.91 -7.10 24.70
C PRO A 12 15.57 -6.99 23.21
N ILE A 13 16.53 -7.30 22.34
CA ILE A 13 16.35 -7.47 20.91
C ILE A 13 15.39 -8.63 20.60
N THR A 14 15.60 -9.82 21.15
CA THR A 14 14.74 -11.01 21.01
C THR A 14 13.32 -10.74 21.49
N ALA A 15 13.15 -10.13 22.68
CA ALA A 15 11.82 -9.82 23.20
C ALA A 15 11.04 -8.80 22.32
N ILE A 16 11.74 -7.83 21.72
CA ILE A 16 11.15 -6.89 20.76
C ILE A 16 10.74 -7.63 19.46
N PHE A 17 11.54 -8.61 19.03
CA PHE A 17 11.22 -9.43 17.85
C PHE A 17 10.01 -10.33 18.09
N ASP A 18 9.95 -11.02 19.23
CA ASP A 18 8.83 -11.90 19.58
C ASP A 18 7.52 -11.11 19.66
N LEU A 19 7.57 -9.90 20.24
CA LEU A 19 6.43 -8.98 20.25
C LEU A 19 6.01 -8.56 18.83
N ALA A 20 6.97 -8.29 17.94
CA ALA A 20 6.69 -7.89 16.57
C ALA A 20 6.12 -9.04 15.73
N GLU A 21 6.56 -10.28 15.99
CA GLU A 21 6.04 -11.49 15.37
C GLU A 21 4.60 -11.79 15.84
N ASP A 22 4.32 -11.62 17.13
CA ASP A 22 2.96 -11.71 17.69
C ASP A 22 2.02 -10.64 17.09
N VAL A 23 2.52 -9.42 16.90
CA VAL A 23 1.77 -8.33 16.25
C VAL A 23 1.50 -8.66 14.78
N GLU A 24 2.47 -9.21 14.04
CA GLU A 24 2.27 -9.64 12.66
C GLU A 24 1.23 -10.77 12.55
N ALA A 25 1.29 -11.76 13.45
CA ALA A 25 0.34 -12.87 13.48
C ALA A 25 -1.11 -12.38 13.73
N ARG A 26 -1.28 -11.31 14.51
CA ARG A 26 -2.59 -10.70 14.80
C ARG A 26 -3.01 -9.65 13.78
N ALA A 27 -2.09 -9.09 12.99
CA ALA A 27 -2.34 -8.05 11.99
C ALA A 27 -3.54 -8.32 11.05
N PRO A 28 -3.75 -9.52 10.46
CA PRO A 28 -4.91 -9.76 9.60
C PRO A 28 -6.24 -9.69 10.36
N LYS A 29 -6.30 -10.21 11.58
CA LYS A 29 -7.50 -10.12 12.44
C LYS A 29 -7.76 -8.66 12.84
N ILE A 30 -6.73 -7.91 13.17
CA ILE A 30 -6.81 -6.48 13.50
C ILE A 30 -7.29 -5.68 12.28
N ARG A 31 -6.77 -5.95 11.07
CA ARG A 31 -7.21 -5.30 9.82
C ARG A 31 -8.70 -5.50 9.58
N VAL A 32 -9.19 -6.74 9.73
CA VAL A 32 -10.62 -7.06 9.57
C VAL A 32 -11.46 -6.39 10.65
N ALA A 33 -11.03 -6.43 11.92
CA ALA A 33 -11.73 -5.78 13.03
C ALA A 33 -11.82 -4.26 12.85
N ILE A 34 -10.72 -3.60 12.45
CA ILE A 34 -10.71 -2.17 12.10
C ILE A 34 -11.68 -1.91 10.95
N GLN A 35 -11.69 -2.74 9.91
CA GLN A 35 -12.61 -2.56 8.78
C GLN A 35 -14.08 -2.63 9.22
N TYR A 36 -14.45 -3.61 10.05
CA TYR A 36 -15.80 -3.67 10.62
C TYR A 36 -16.12 -2.48 11.52
N ALA A 37 -15.19 -2.06 12.38
CA ALA A 37 -15.36 -0.88 13.22
C ALA A 37 -15.59 0.40 12.39
N ARG A 38 -14.85 0.54 11.27
CA ARG A 38 -15.05 1.66 10.33
C ARG A 38 -16.43 1.64 9.68
N ILE A 39 -16.90 0.47 9.24
CA ILE A 39 -18.24 0.33 8.65
C ILE A 39 -19.31 0.65 9.69
N PHE A 40 -19.17 0.11 10.91
CA PHE A 40 -20.10 0.34 12.00
C PHE A 40 -20.19 1.82 12.39
N ILE A 41 -19.06 2.50 12.56
CA ILE A 41 -19.04 3.94 12.89
C ILE A 41 -19.56 4.78 11.72
N ALA A 42 -19.21 4.44 10.47
CA ALA A 42 -19.74 5.16 9.30
C ALA A 42 -21.27 5.03 9.20
N PHE A 43 -21.81 3.83 9.47
CA PHE A 43 -23.25 3.62 9.53
C PHE A 43 -23.89 4.39 10.69
N GLY A 44 -23.27 4.38 11.87
CA GLY A 44 -23.70 5.17 13.03
C GLY A 44 -23.75 6.67 12.74
N LEU A 45 -22.69 7.23 12.14
CA LEU A 45 -22.62 8.62 11.71
C LEU A 45 -23.69 8.98 10.68
N PHE A 46 -23.97 8.07 9.75
CA PHE A 46 -25.04 8.27 8.77
C PHE A 46 -26.42 8.32 9.46
N LEU A 47 -26.68 7.38 10.36
CA LEU A 47 -27.94 7.34 11.11
C LEU A 47 -28.09 8.57 12.01
N ASP A 48 -27.02 9.01 12.65
CA ASP A 48 -26.98 10.20 13.50
C ASP A 48 -27.25 11.50 12.71
N ALA A 49 -26.65 11.62 11.51
CA ALA A 49 -26.96 12.73 10.59
C ALA A 49 -28.42 12.72 10.15
N VAL A 50 -28.98 11.55 9.81
CA VAL A 50 -30.39 11.41 9.44
C VAL A 50 -31.31 11.76 10.62
N MET A 51 -30.99 11.30 11.83
CA MET A 51 -31.75 11.62 13.04
C MET A 51 -31.72 13.11 13.34
N THR A 52 -30.56 13.75 13.20
CA THR A 52 -30.39 15.20 13.36
C THR A 52 -31.31 15.98 12.41
N LEU A 53 -31.41 15.57 11.15
CA LEU A 53 -32.29 16.20 10.16
C LEU A 53 -33.78 15.99 10.44
N ILE A 54 -34.17 14.80 10.91
CA ILE A 54 -35.57 14.46 11.18
C ILE A 54 -36.09 15.18 12.44
N LEU A 55 -35.28 15.20 13.50
CA LEU A 55 -35.65 15.71 14.81
C LEU A 55 -35.44 17.22 14.97
N SER A 56 -34.61 17.83 14.12
CA SER A 56 -34.45 19.28 14.10
C SER A 56 -35.69 19.98 13.55
N GLU A 57 -36.27 20.90 14.32
CA GLU A 57 -37.31 21.81 13.85
C GLU A 57 -36.78 22.76 12.77
N GLY A 58 -35.56 23.26 12.95
CA GLY A 58 -34.83 24.10 11.99
C GLY A 58 -34.23 23.28 10.85
N ARG A 59 -35.03 22.47 10.14
CA ARG A 59 -34.54 21.52 9.11
C ARG A 59 -33.56 22.11 8.10
N LEU A 60 -33.82 23.34 7.64
CA LEU A 60 -32.95 24.01 6.67
C LEU A 60 -31.58 24.36 7.26
N LEU A 61 -31.56 24.74 8.54
CA LEU A 61 -30.33 25.08 9.26
C LEU A 61 -29.52 23.81 9.55
N ALA A 62 -30.15 22.73 10.00
CA ALA A 62 -29.51 21.41 10.15
C ALA A 62 -28.99 20.86 8.80
N LEU A 63 -29.77 20.99 7.73
CA LEU A 63 -29.36 20.58 6.37
C LEU A 63 -28.11 21.33 5.88
N LEU A 64 -27.87 22.55 6.33
CA LEU A 64 -26.68 23.32 5.99
C LEU A 64 -25.51 23.02 6.93
N LEU A 65 -25.76 22.94 8.23
CA LEU A 65 -24.72 22.82 9.25
C LEU A 65 -24.15 21.40 9.34
N THR A 66 -24.97 20.36 9.31
CA THR A 66 -24.48 18.97 9.39
C THR A 66 -23.47 18.62 8.27
N PRO A 67 -23.73 18.91 6.97
CA PRO A 67 -22.72 18.71 5.93
C PRO A 67 -21.56 19.70 6.01
N LEU A 68 -21.76 20.91 6.53
CA LEU A 68 -20.67 21.85 6.79
C LEU A 68 -19.69 21.28 7.83
N ILE A 69 -20.18 20.65 8.92
CA ILE A 69 -19.34 19.98 9.92
C ILE A 69 -18.53 18.85 9.28
N PHE A 70 -19.16 18.02 8.43
CA PHE A 70 -18.46 17.01 7.64
C PHE A 70 -17.36 17.61 6.77
N PHE A 71 -17.66 18.69 6.06
CA PHE A 71 -16.73 19.38 5.18
C PHE A 71 -15.55 19.97 5.95
N LEU A 72 -15.80 20.63 7.10
CA LEU A 72 -14.76 21.18 7.95
C LEU A 72 -13.83 20.08 8.48
N PHE A 73 -14.37 18.93 8.92
CA PHE A 73 -13.56 17.78 9.31
C PHE A 73 -12.75 17.20 8.14
N PHE A 74 -13.34 17.18 6.95
CA PHE A 74 -12.65 16.73 5.73
C PHE A 74 -11.49 17.67 5.38
N VAL A 75 -11.71 19.00 5.37
CA VAL A 75 -10.67 20.00 5.08
C VAL A 75 -9.58 20.00 6.14
N ARG A 76 -9.95 19.88 7.42
CA ARG A 76 -9.00 19.79 8.55
C ARG A 76 -7.91 18.76 8.32
N ARG A 77 -8.25 17.64 7.66
CA ARG A 77 -7.31 16.56 7.34
C ARG A 77 -6.18 16.98 6.41
N TRP A 78 -6.45 17.87 5.45
CA TRP A 78 -5.50 18.23 4.39
C TRP A 78 -4.61 19.40 4.76
N LEU A 79 -4.86 20.06 5.90
CA LEU A 79 -4.06 21.18 6.35
C LEU A 79 -2.72 20.69 6.93
N PRO A 80 -1.58 21.26 6.49
CA PRO A 80 -0.27 20.86 6.99
C PRO A 80 -0.02 21.37 8.42
N ASP A 81 -0.42 22.61 8.71
CA ASP A 81 -0.07 23.29 9.96
C ASP A 81 -1.01 22.96 11.13
N PRO A 82 -0.47 22.75 12.35
CA PRO A 82 -1.28 22.44 13.53
C PRO A 82 -2.19 23.60 13.95
N ALA A 83 -1.75 24.85 13.74
CA ALA A 83 -2.56 26.04 14.01
C ALA A 83 -3.82 26.06 13.13
N SER A 84 -3.66 25.88 11.82
CA SER A 84 -4.76 25.83 10.86
C SER A 84 -5.74 24.68 11.15
N ARG A 85 -5.24 23.51 11.56
CA ARG A 85 -6.09 22.38 12.00
C ARG A 85 -6.94 22.71 13.24
N SER A 86 -6.39 23.51 14.15
CA SER A 86 -7.05 23.92 15.39
C SER A 86 -8.13 24.96 15.11
N VAL A 87 -7.87 25.91 14.20
CA VAL A 87 -8.86 26.90 13.76
C VAL A 87 -10.06 26.22 13.08
N VAL A 88 -9.82 25.27 12.17
CA VAL A 88 -10.92 24.53 11.52
C VAL A 88 -11.70 23.68 12.52
N LEU A 89 -11.05 23.12 13.53
CA LEU A 89 -11.74 22.41 14.61
C LEU A 89 -12.63 23.36 15.42
N ALA A 90 -12.14 24.54 15.77
CA ALA A 90 -12.93 25.55 16.47
C ALA A 90 -14.16 25.98 15.64
N LEU A 91 -13.99 26.20 14.33
CA LEU A 91 -15.10 26.49 13.41
C LEU A 91 -16.12 25.35 13.36
N ALA A 92 -15.65 24.10 13.33
CA ALA A 92 -16.55 22.94 13.36
C ALA A 92 -17.34 22.92 14.67
N LEU A 93 -16.69 23.12 15.82
CA LEU A 93 -17.36 23.18 17.13
C LEU A 93 -18.41 24.29 17.19
N ILE A 94 -18.09 25.49 16.68
CA ILE A 94 -19.04 26.60 16.58
C ILE A 94 -20.24 26.21 15.72
N ALA A 95 -20.01 25.61 14.55
CA ALA A 95 -21.09 25.09 13.69
C ALA A 95 -21.93 24.04 14.44
N GLY A 96 -21.30 23.15 15.22
CA GLY A 96 -21.99 22.19 16.08
C GLY A 96 -22.89 22.86 17.13
N VAL A 97 -22.43 23.93 17.79
CA VAL A 97 -23.27 24.69 18.72
C VAL A 97 -24.50 25.27 18.02
N PHE A 98 -24.33 25.84 16.82
CA PHE A 98 -25.48 26.30 16.03
C PHE A 98 -26.40 25.16 15.58
N ASP A 99 -25.85 23.98 15.32
CA ASP A 99 -26.63 22.78 14.98
C ASP A 99 -27.49 22.32 16.16
N VAL A 100 -26.97 22.39 17.40
CA VAL A 100 -27.78 22.15 18.62
C VAL A 100 -28.94 23.13 18.72
N LEU A 101 -28.72 24.41 18.40
CA LEU A 101 -29.77 25.44 18.43
C LEU A 101 -30.87 25.20 17.38
N ALA A 102 -30.60 24.39 16.34
CA ALA A 102 -31.59 24.03 15.32
C ALA A 102 -32.77 23.22 15.88
N PHE A 103 -32.55 22.51 17.00
CA PHE A 103 -33.53 21.62 17.61
C PHE A 103 -34.62 22.33 18.41
N ARG A 104 -34.43 23.61 18.79
CA ARG A 104 -35.43 24.44 19.49
C ARG A 104 -36.09 23.75 20.70
N GLU A 105 -37.33 23.27 20.62
CA GLU A 105 -38.00 22.61 21.75
C GLU A 105 -37.42 21.22 22.03
N ALA A 106 -36.84 20.58 21.02
CA ALA A 106 -36.14 19.31 21.10
C ALA A 106 -34.64 19.45 21.46
N ILE A 107 -34.21 20.55 22.10
CA ILE A 107 -32.79 20.86 22.35
C ILE A 107 -32.01 19.74 23.05
N LEU A 108 -32.68 18.95 23.89
CA LEU A 108 -32.08 17.80 24.58
C LEU A 108 -31.56 16.75 23.57
N PHE A 109 -32.26 16.54 22.46
CA PHE A 109 -31.78 15.68 21.38
C PHE A 109 -30.56 16.28 20.69
N GLY A 110 -30.54 17.59 20.44
CA GLY A 110 -29.38 18.27 19.86
C GLY A 110 -28.13 18.15 20.74
N VAL A 111 -28.27 18.36 22.04
CA VAL A 111 -27.17 18.23 23.02
C VAL A 111 -26.62 16.80 23.10
N ILE A 112 -27.39 15.78 22.70
CA ILE A 112 -26.94 14.39 22.66
C ILE A 112 -26.37 14.05 21.28
N LEU A 113 -27.15 14.23 20.21
CA LEU A 113 -26.79 13.80 18.87
C LEU A 113 -25.55 14.53 18.35
N VAL A 114 -25.47 15.86 18.51
CA VAL A 114 -24.34 16.63 17.97
C VAL A 114 -23.01 16.18 18.60
N PRO A 115 -22.83 16.04 19.93
CA PRO A 115 -21.60 15.48 20.47
C PRO A 115 -21.28 14.04 20.04
N PHE A 116 -22.29 13.17 19.91
CA PHE A 116 -22.11 11.81 19.39
C PHE A 116 -21.60 11.83 17.94
N PHE A 117 -22.07 12.77 17.14
CA PHE A 117 -21.62 12.99 15.79
C PHE A 117 -20.13 13.39 15.74
N PHE A 118 -19.72 14.36 16.57
CA PHE A 118 -18.29 14.72 16.72
C PHE A 118 -17.45 13.53 17.18
N LEU A 119 -17.92 12.78 18.17
CA LEU A 119 -17.22 11.60 18.68
C LEU A 119 -17.04 10.55 17.59
N GLY A 120 -18.06 10.30 16.78
CA GLY A 120 -17.98 9.39 15.64
C GLY A 120 -16.96 9.83 14.59
N LEU A 121 -16.91 11.14 14.26
CA LEU A 121 -15.93 11.69 13.32
C LEU A 121 -14.49 11.56 13.85
N ILE A 122 -14.28 11.84 15.14
CA ILE A 122 -12.99 11.70 15.81
C ILE A 122 -12.55 10.24 15.86
N ALA A 123 -13.44 9.32 16.26
CA ALA A 123 -13.17 7.89 16.32
C ALA A 123 -12.81 7.33 14.93
N MET A 124 -13.50 7.76 13.88
CA MET A 124 -13.19 7.42 12.49
C MET A 124 -11.80 7.94 12.06
N GLY A 125 -11.40 9.11 12.55
CA GLY A 125 -10.04 9.64 12.40
C GLY A 125 -8.98 8.74 13.04
N TYR A 126 -9.14 8.43 14.33
CA TYR A 126 -8.19 7.59 15.07
C TYR A 126 -8.09 6.17 14.52
N LEU A 127 -9.22 5.54 14.14
CA LEU A 127 -9.19 4.20 13.54
C LEU A 127 -8.36 4.16 12.25
N ARG A 128 -8.36 5.24 11.47
CA ARG A 128 -7.53 5.33 10.27
C ARG A 128 -6.05 5.41 10.62
N GLU A 129 -5.70 6.18 11.65
CA GLU A 129 -4.32 6.34 12.10
C GLU A 129 -3.77 5.03 12.70
N VAL A 130 -4.57 4.38 13.56
CA VAL A 130 -4.27 3.04 14.10
C VAL A 130 -4.07 2.03 12.97
N HIS A 131 -4.93 2.06 11.95
CA HIS A 131 -4.78 1.20 10.78
C HIS A 131 -3.44 1.42 10.06
N SER A 132 -3.10 2.68 9.75
CA SER A 132 -1.83 3.00 9.08
C SER A 132 -0.62 2.64 9.93
N PHE A 133 -0.71 2.79 11.25
CA PHE A 133 0.33 2.39 12.18
C PHE A 133 0.58 0.89 12.11
N PHE A 134 -0.47 0.06 12.24
CA PHE A 134 -0.34 -1.39 12.14
C PHE A 134 0.21 -1.84 10.79
N GLU A 135 -0.23 -1.24 9.69
CA GLU A 135 0.29 -1.57 8.36
C GLU A 135 1.78 -1.24 8.23
N TYR A 136 2.20 -0.08 8.72
CA TYR A 136 3.60 0.32 8.70
C TYR A 136 4.50 -0.62 9.53
N TYR A 137 4.10 -0.95 10.76
CA TYR A 137 4.91 -1.81 11.63
C TYR A 137 4.93 -3.27 11.17
N ALA A 138 3.79 -3.81 10.71
CA ALA A 138 3.75 -5.14 10.14
C ALA A 138 4.62 -5.25 8.88
N LEU A 139 4.59 -4.23 8.01
CA LEU A 139 5.44 -4.19 6.82
C LEU A 139 6.91 -4.15 7.20
N ARG A 140 7.29 -3.27 8.13
CA ARG A 140 8.68 -3.13 8.58
C ARG A 140 9.21 -4.41 9.20
N HIS A 141 8.43 -5.05 10.08
CA HIS A 141 8.82 -6.32 10.70
C HIS A 141 9.04 -7.40 9.65
N ARG A 142 8.10 -7.53 8.71
CA ARG A 142 8.20 -8.50 7.62
C ARG A 142 9.43 -8.29 6.76
N ILE A 143 9.76 -7.04 6.41
CA ILE A 143 10.99 -6.72 5.67
C ILE A 143 12.22 -7.18 6.46
N VAL A 144 12.31 -6.83 7.74
CA VAL A 144 13.45 -7.22 8.59
C VAL A 144 13.57 -8.75 8.69
N LYS A 145 12.45 -9.45 8.90
CA LYS A 145 12.42 -10.90 8.95
C LYS A 145 12.84 -11.53 7.62
N SER A 146 12.32 -11.04 6.50
CA SER A 146 12.67 -11.54 5.17
C SER A 146 14.12 -11.31 4.78
N VAL A 147 14.77 -10.23 5.25
CA VAL A 147 16.21 -10.01 5.03
C VAL A 147 17.04 -10.94 5.92
N ARG A 148 16.58 -11.21 7.15
CA ARG A 148 17.29 -12.07 8.10
C ARG A 148 17.19 -13.55 7.74
N ASP A 149 16.01 -13.98 7.32
CA ASP A 149 15.69 -15.38 7.05
C ASP A 149 15.96 -15.74 5.57
N ALA A 150 16.31 -14.78 4.72
CA ALA A 150 16.74 -15.05 3.35
C ALA A 150 18.08 -15.79 3.35
N ASP A 151 18.12 -16.91 2.63
CA ASP A 151 19.36 -17.61 2.32
C ASP A 151 20.26 -16.63 1.53
N PRO A 152 21.53 -16.42 1.92
CA PRO A 152 22.46 -15.60 1.17
C PRO A 152 22.65 -16.06 -0.29
N VAL A 153 22.30 -17.31 -0.60
CA VAL A 153 22.39 -17.88 -1.95
C VAL A 153 21.03 -18.34 -2.42
N VAL A 154 20.50 -17.68 -3.45
CA VAL A 154 19.25 -18.10 -4.10
C VAL A 154 19.59 -18.89 -5.36
N TYR A 155 19.18 -20.16 -5.42
CA TYR A 155 19.37 -20.99 -6.60
C TYR A 155 18.32 -20.69 -7.68
N VAL A 156 18.78 -20.74 -8.93
CA VAL A 156 17.95 -20.56 -10.13
C VAL A 156 17.02 -21.78 -10.30
N PRO A 157 15.69 -21.61 -10.29
CA PRO A 157 14.75 -22.72 -10.50
C PRO A 157 14.82 -23.30 -11.90
N ASP A 158 14.31 -24.52 -12.06
CA ASP A 158 14.18 -25.17 -13.37
C ASP A 158 13.19 -24.41 -14.28
N GLY A 159 13.60 -24.14 -15.52
CA GLY A 159 12.75 -23.49 -16.51
C GLY A 159 13.46 -23.30 -17.85
N LYS A 160 12.69 -23.35 -18.94
CA LYS A 160 13.23 -23.29 -20.31
C LYS A 160 13.79 -21.90 -20.62
N ASP A 161 13.09 -20.87 -20.17
CA ASP A 161 13.42 -19.46 -20.41
C ASP A 161 13.64 -18.71 -19.08
N ALA A 162 14.47 -17.66 -19.10
CA ALA A 162 14.76 -16.83 -17.91
C ALA A 162 13.50 -16.27 -17.25
N THR A 163 12.50 -15.94 -18.07
CA THR A 163 11.19 -15.47 -17.59
C THR A 163 10.43 -16.55 -16.82
N GLN A 164 10.42 -17.79 -17.30
CA GLN A 164 9.77 -18.90 -16.60
C GLN A 164 10.45 -19.18 -15.26
N ARG A 165 11.79 -19.13 -15.21
CA ARG A 165 12.57 -19.34 -13.99
C ARG A 165 12.28 -18.27 -12.94
N VAL A 166 12.23 -17.00 -13.34
CA VAL A 166 11.88 -15.90 -12.43
C VAL A 166 10.43 -16.01 -11.96
N LEU A 167 9.47 -16.36 -12.82
CA LEU A 167 8.09 -16.58 -12.36
C LEU A 167 7.99 -17.75 -11.37
N ALA A 168 8.71 -18.85 -11.60
CA ALA A 168 8.78 -19.98 -10.69
C ALA A 168 9.39 -19.57 -9.33
N PHE A 169 10.46 -18.77 -9.35
CA PHE A 169 11.05 -18.18 -8.16
C PHE A 169 10.01 -17.33 -7.39
N LEU A 170 9.36 -16.38 -8.06
CA LEU A 170 8.35 -15.52 -7.44
C LEU A 170 7.17 -16.32 -6.86
N ALA A 171 6.75 -17.39 -7.53
CA ALA A 171 5.68 -18.26 -7.07
C ALA A 171 6.09 -19.10 -5.84
N SER A 172 7.34 -19.54 -5.77
CA SER A 172 7.85 -20.29 -4.62
C SER A 172 7.89 -19.45 -3.35
N GLN A 173 8.17 -18.15 -3.49
CA GLN A 173 8.30 -17.21 -2.38
C GLN A 173 6.98 -16.53 -2.00
N ASN A 174 6.03 -16.39 -2.95
CA ASN A 174 4.79 -15.68 -2.71
C ASN A 174 3.55 -16.49 -3.16
N PRO A 175 2.71 -16.97 -2.22
CA PRO A 175 1.54 -17.78 -2.54
C PRO A 175 0.47 -17.01 -3.34
N GLU A 176 0.39 -15.67 -3.22
CA GLU A 176 -0.51 -14.87 -4.06
C GLU A 176 -0.07 -14.89 -5.53
N VAL A 177 1.23 -14.79 -5.78
CA VAL A 177 1.78 -14.89 -7.14
C VAL A 177 1.54 -16.31 -7.69
N ALA A 178 1.79 -17.34 -6.89
CA ALA A 178 1.49 -18.72 -7.26
C ALA A 178 0.01 -18.93 -7.63
N GLY A 179 -0.91 -18.28 -6.91
CA GLY A 179 -2.33 -18.27 -7.23
C GLY A 179 -2.64 -17.55 -8.55
N LEU A 180 -2.01 -16.41 -8.81
CA LEU A 180 -2.19 -15.65 -10.06
C LEU A 180 -1.66 -16.39 -11.29
N LEU A 181 -0.53 -17.09 -11.18
CA LEU A 181 0.03 -17.84 -12.32
C LEU A 181 -0.90 -18.96 -12.80
N LYS A 182 -1.82 -19.44 -11.96
CA LYS A 182 -2.83 -20.43 -12.34
C LYS A 182 -3.99 -19.83 -13.15
N ILE A 183 -4.14 -18.50 -13.18
CA ILE A 183 -5.21 -17.80 -13.88
C ILE A 183 -4.70 -17.36 -15.26
N PRO A 184 -5.18 -17.92 -16.38
CA PRO A 184 -4.66 -17.62 -17.71
C PRO A 184 -4.74 -16.13 -18.09
N SER A 185 -5.75 -15.41 -17.61
CA SER A 185 -5.93 -13.97 -17.91
C SER A 185 -5.04 -13.03 -17.06
N ALA A 186 -4.38 -13.58 -16.03
CA ALA A 186 -3.51 -12.82 -15.14
C ALA A 186 -2.06 -12.75 -15.66
N VAL A 187 -1.65 -13.67 -16.52
CA VAL A 187 -0.30 -13.71 -17.12
C VAL A 187 -0.40 -13.44 -18.61
N LEU A 188 0.32 -12.42 -19.09
CA LEU A 188 0.43 -12.09 -20.50
C LEU A 188 1.88 -12.29 -20.94
N ALA A 189 2.10 -13.16 -21.94
CA ALA A 189 3.41 -13.47 -22.50
C ALA A 189 3.29 -13.81 -24.00
N PRO A 190 3.94 -13.07 -24.92
CA PRO A 190 4.58 -11.77 -24.70
C PRO A 190 3.53 -10.70 -24.38
N ALA A 191 3.89 -9.72 -23.55
CA ALA A 191 3.02 -8.62 -23.19
C ALA A 191 3.31 -7.38 -24.03
N ILE A 192 2.49 -7.14 -25.06
CA ILE A 192 2.52 -5.90 -25.86
C ILE A 192 1.38 -5.00 -25.37
N LEU A 193 1.73 -3.86 -24.77
CA LEU A 193 0.81 -3.02 -24.03
C LEU A 193 0.82 -1.58 -24.59
N PRO A 194 -0.35 -0.96 -24.82
CA PRO A 194 -0.43 0.44 -25.19
C PRO A 194 -0.14 1.33 -23.97
N GLY A 195 0.74 2.31 -24.15
CA GLY A 195 0.94 3.40 -23.21
C GLY A 195 -0.05 4.56 -23.43
N ARG A 196 -0.14 5.49 -22.48
CA ARG A 196 -1.00 6.67 -22.61
C ARG A 196 -0.50 7.60 -23.72
N SER A 197 0.81 7.57 -24.01
CA SER A 197 1.40 8.30 -25.14
C SER A 197 0.96 7.79 -26.51
N GLY A 198 0.28 6.64 -26.60
CA GLY A 198 -0.05 5.97 -27.86
C GLY A 198 1.06 5.06 -28.40
N MET A 199 2.22 5.00 -27.73
CA MET A 199 3.29 4.06 -28.04
C MET A 199 2.95 2.65 -27.56
N MET A 200 3.41 1.63 -28.30
CA MET A 200 3.31 0.23 -27.90
C MET A 200 4.61 -0.19 -27.22
N TYR A 201 4.49 -0.75 -26.01
CA TYR A 201 5.62 -1.24 -25.22
C TYR A 201 5.58 -2.75 -25.12
N GLN A 202 6.73 -3.39 -25.29
CA GLN A 202 6.87 -4.84 -25.18
C GLN A 202 7.62 -5.22 -23.90
N PHE A 203 7.00 -6.14 -23.16
CA PHE A 203 7.57 -6.87 -22.04
C PHE A 203 7.48 -8.37 -22.34
N ASP A 204 8.39 -9.16 -21.80
CA ASP A 204 8.34 -10.61 -22.03
C ASP A 204 7.22 -11.25 -21.22
N VAL A 205 7.00 -10.78 -20.00
CA VAL A 205 5.87 -11.19 -19.17
C VAL A 205 5.29 -10.01 -18.41
N LEU A 206 3.96 -9.93 -18.37
CA LEU A 206 3.19 -9.15 -17.42
C LEU A 206 2.36 -10.07 -16.54
N VAL A 207 2.52 -10.01 -15.22
CA VAL A 207 1.60 -10.62 -14.26
C VAL A 207 0.74 -9.51 -13.65
N ARG A 208 -0.58 -9.61 -13.77
CA ARG A 208 -1.52 -8.59 -13.28
C ARG A 208 -2.66 -9.18 -12.44
N LYS A 209 -3.02 -8.46 -11.40
CA LYS A 209 -4.25 -8.64 -10.63
C LYS A 209 -5.18 -7.47 -10.94
N ALA A 210 -6.39 -7.75 -11.41
CA ALA A 210 -7.39 -6.72 -11.64
C ALA A 210 -7.78 -6.03 -10.33
N SER A 211 -8.24 -4.78 -10.44
CA SER A 211 -8.86 -4.10 -9.30
C SER A 211 -10.12 -4.84 -8.88
N SER A 212 -10.41 -4.84 -7.58
CA SER A 212 -11.60 -5.49 -7.02
C SER A 212 -12.44 -4.47 -6.26
N GLY A 213 -13.75 -4.76 -6.16
CA GLY A 213 -14.70 -3.97 -5.36
C GLY A 213 -15.18 -2.67 -5.99
N LEU A 214 -16.03 -1.94 -5.23
CA LEU A 214 -16.63 -0.65 -5.62
C LEU A 214 -15.65 0.53 -5.43
N ARG A 215 -14.39 0.35 -5.81
CA ARG A 215 -13.31 1.34 -5.59
C ARG A 215 -13.62 2.68 -6.25
N GLY A 216 -14.30 2.66 -7.39
CA GLY A 216 -14.71 3.86 -8.13
C GLY A 216 -15.78 4.72 -7.43
N PHE A 217 -16.50 4.19 -6.45
CA PHE A 217 -17.61 4.90 -5.80
C PHE A 217 -17.35 5.21 -4.32
N LEU A 218 -16.66 4.31 -3.60
CA LEU A 218 -16.54 4.39 -2.14
C LEU A 218 -15.11 4.11 -1.61
N GLY A 219 -14.14 3.88 -2.51
CA GLY A 219 -12.76 3.55 -2.10
C GLY A 219 -12.60 2.17 -1.46
N PHE A 220 -13.56 1.25 -1.69
CA PHE A 220 -13.51 -0.14 -1.22
C PHE A 220 -12.86 -1.08 -2.25
N GLY A 221 -11.93 -1.93 -1.80
CA GLY A 221 -11.33 -3.00 -2.60
C GLY A 221 -9.86 -2.78 -2.99
N SER A 222 -9.23 -3.81 -3.56
CA SER A 222 -7.80 -3.77 -3.92
C SER A 222 -7.58 -2.93 -5.18
N PRO A 223 -6.51 -2.12 -5.23
CA PRO A 223 -6.19 -1.35 -6.42
C PRO A 223 -5.81 -2.18 -7.64
N GLY A 224 -5.65 -3.50 -7.47
CA GLY A 224 -4.94 -4.34 -8.41
C GLY A 224 -3.43 -4.06 -8.33
N TYR A 225 -2.65 -4.85 -9.03
CA TYR A 225 -1.22 -4.61 -9.17
C TYR A 225 -0.67 -5.29 -10.43
N ALA A 226 0.47 -4.80 -10.90
CA ALA A 226 1.18 -5.35 -12.04
C ALA A 226 2.67 -5.60 -11.72
N ILE A 227 3.17 -6.76 -12.14
CA ILE A 227 4.59 -7.13 -12.12
C ILE A 227 5.05 -7.21 -13.57
N PHE A 228 6.05 -6.39 -13.93
CA PHE A 228 6.61 -6.32 -15.27
C PHE A 228 7.94 -7.06 -15.28
N VAL A 229 8.12 -8.00 -16.22
CA VAL A 229 9.37 -8.74 -16.39
C VAL A 229 9.89 -8.52 -17.80
N LYS A 230 11.16 -8.13 -17.91
CA LYS A 230 11.89 -8.00 -19.17
C LYS A 230 13.21 -8.74 -19.08
N SER A 231 13.50 -9.56 -20.06
CA SER A 231 14.71 -10.35 -20.17
C SER A 231 15.71 -9.69 -21.13
N PHE A 232 16.98 -9.78 -20.79
CA PHE A 232 18.10 -9.30 -21.59
C PHE A 232 19.13 -10.42 -21.75
N ARG A 233 19.83 -10.42 -22.88
CA ARG A 233 20.92 -11.37 -23.14
C ARG A 233 22.27 -10.93 -22.57
N ALA A 234 22.40 -9.67 -22.21
CA ALA A 234 23.61 -9.02 -21.71
C ALA A 234 23.21 -8.03 -20.58
N PRO A 235 24.17 -7.52 -19.78
CA PRO A 235 23.89 -6.55 -18.72
C PRO A 235 23.10 -5.34 -19.24
N PRO A 236 21.92 -5.01 -18.67
CA PRO A 236 21.15 -3.86 -19.10
C PRO A 236 21.86 -2.54 -18.76
N THR A 237 21.81 -1.59 -19.68
CA THR A 237 22.41 -0.26 -19.49
C THR A 237 21.48 0.67 -18.70
N ALA A 238 22.02 1.79 -18.19
CA ALA A 238 21.21 2.83 -17.56
C ALA A 238 20.10 3.38 -18.48
N SER A 239 20.37 3.47 -19.80
CA SER A 239 19.35 3.83 -20.80
C SER A 239 18.24 2.81 -20.91
N ASP A 240 18.56 1.51 -20.80
CA ASP A 240 17.55 0.44 -20.81
C ASP A 240 16.63 0.54 -19.60
N PHE A 241 17.19 0.77 -18.41
CA PHE A 241 16.40 0.98 -17.21
C PHE A 241 15.55 2.25 -17.28
N GLN A 242 16.07 3.33 -17.86
CA GLN A 242 15.29 4.55 -18.08
C GLN A 242 14.14 4.30 -19.07
N ALA A 243 14.37 3.53 -20.13
CA ALA A 243 13.34 3.15 -21.09
C ALA A 243 12.26 2.27 -20.44
N ILE A 244 12.65 1.28 -19.64
CA ILE A 244 11.73 0.44 -18.86
C ILE A 244 10.90 1.31 -17.92
N LYS A 245 11.54 2.20 -17.14
CA LYS A 245 10.85 3.10 -16.21
C LYS A 245 9.75 3.89 -16.92
N ARG A 246 10.09 4.56 -18.04
CA ARG A 246 9.13 5.33 -18.84
C ARG A 246 8.00 4.45 -19.39
N ALA A 247 8.33 3.26 -19.89
CA ALA A 247 7.34 2.31 -20.41
C ALA A 247 6.34 1.88 -19.33
N VAL A 248 6.83 1.53 -18.14
CA VAL A 248 5.99 1.10 -17.02
C VAL A 248 5.11 2.25 -16.52
N GLU A 249 5.66 3.46 -16.40
CA GLU A 249 4.89 4.65 -16.01
C GLU A 249 3.75 4.89 -17.00
N ASP A 250 4.04 4.87 -18.31
CA ASP A 250 3.05 5.15 -19.34
C ASP A 250 1.96 4.07 -19.46
N VAL A 251 2.35 2.79 -19.38
CA VAL A 251 1.43 1.64 -19.40
C VAL A 251 0.56 1.58 -18.14
N SER A 252 1.12 1.90 -16.98
CA SER A 252 0.37 1.88 -15.70
C SER A 252 -0.71 2.97 -15.68
N VAL A 253 -0.42 4.14 -16.26
CA VAL A 253 -1.43 5.21 -16.41
C VAL A 253 -2.52 4.78 -17.41
N ALA A 254 -2.15 4.19 -18.56
CA ALA A 254 -3.11 3.74 -19.56
C ALA A 254 -4.04 2.64 -19.05
N SER A 255 -3.47 1.63 -18.39
CA SER A 255 -4.23 0.49 -17.84
C SER A 255 -4.95 0.81 -16.53
N ARG A 256 -4.59 1.91 -15.86
CA ARG A 256 -5.05 2.29 -14.51
C ARG A 256 -4.77 1.24 -13.43
N ILE A 257 -3.76 0.41 -13.64
CA ILE A 257 -3.29 -0.58 -12.68
C ILE A 257 -1.95 -0.08 -12.11
N PRO A 258 -1.78 0.03 -10.78
CA PRO A 258 -0.52 0.49 -10.22
C PRO A 258 0.59 -0.55 -10.44
N PRO A 259 1.83 -0.12 -10.73
CA PRO A 259 2.96 -1.03 -10.80
C PRO A 259 3.35 -1.44 -9.38
N ALA A 260 3.53 -2.75 -9.15
CA ALA A 260 4.04 -3.28 -7.87
C ALA A 260 5.52 -3.59 -7.94
N ARG A 261 6.01 -4.08 -9.09
CA ARG A 261 7.41 -4.44 -9.26
C ARG A 261 7.82 -4.45 -10.73
N VAL A 262 9.07 -4.11 -10.97
CA VAL A 262 9.68 -4.14 -12.30
C VAL A 262 10.97 -4.93 -12.20
N ILE A 263 11.09 -5.99 -13.00
CA ILE A 263 12.19 -6.94 -12.96
C ILE A 263 12.86 -6.99 -14.33
N ALA A 264 14.16 -6.71 -14.35
CA ALA A 264 15.04 -6.91 -15.50
C ALA A 264 15.93 -8.14 -15.24
N VAL A 265 15.71 -9.21 -15.98
CA VAL A 265 16.45 -10.48 -15.82
C VAL A 265 17.50 -10.56 -16.91
N TRP A 266 18.72 -10.92 -16.57
CA TRP A 266 19.77 -11.14 -17.56
C TRP A 266 20.71 -12.25 -17.09
N ARG A 267 21.42 -12.85 -18.05
CA ARG A 267 22.37 -13.92 -17.78
C ARG A 267 23.78 -13.38 -17.89
N ALA A 268 24.59 -13.60 -16.86
CA ALA A 268 26.00 -13.23 -16.91
C ALA A 268 26.79 -14.27 -17.70
N GLU A 269 27.50 -13.81 -18.74
CA GLU A 269 28.49 -14.62 -19.45
C GLU A 269 29.89 -14.21 -18.97
N GLY A 270 30.54 -15.07 -18.18
CA GLY A 270 31.87 -14.79 -17.64
C GLY A 270 31.86 -13.79 -16.48
N ASN A 271 32.54 -12.64 -16.64
CA ASN A 271 32.70 -11.61 -15.59
C ASN A 271 31.99 -10.31 -15.96
N GLU A 272 30.95 -10.40 -16.80
CA GLU A 272 30.10 -9.26 -17.13
C GLU A 272 29.32 -8.82 -15.89
N LYS A 273 29.30 -7.51 -15.64
CA LYS A 273 28.58 -6.90 -14.52
C LYS A 273 27.82 -5.68 -14.99
N LEU A 274 26.81 -5.29 -14.22
CA LEU A 274 26.15 -4.00 -14.40
C LEU A 274 27.17 -2.86 -14.31
N SER A 275 27.04 -1.88 -15.21
CA SER A 275 27.84 -0.67 -15.13
C SER A 275 27.46 0.12 -13.87
N ASP A 276 28.43 0.87 -13.29
CA ASP A 276 28.19 1.71 -12.11
C ASP A 276 27.00 2.66 -12.32
N SER A 277 26.85 3.21 -13.53
CA SER A 277 25.73 4.08 -13.90
C SER A 277 24.37 3.36 -13.87
N ALA A 278 24.32 2.08 -14.23
CA ALA A 278 23.10 1.28 -14.19
C ALA A 278 22.76 0.86 -12.75
N TYR A 279 23.77 0.51 -11.96
CA TYR A 279 23.65 0.24 -10.54
C TYR A 279 23.13 1.46 -9.76
N ASP A 280 23.73 2.63 -10.00
CA ASP A 280 23.29 3.90 -9.41
C ASP A 280 21.87 4.26 -9.80
N PHE A 281 21.47 3.99 -11.05
CA PHE A 281 20.10 4.21 -11.49
C PHE A 281 19.11 3.31 -10.73
N LEU A 282 19.39 2.01 -10.64
CA LEU A 282 18.55 1.04 -9.93
C LEU A 282 18.37 1.36 -8.45
N THR A 283 19.40 1.88 -7.80
CA THR A 283 19.38 2.18 -6.35
C THR A 283 18.79 3.55 -6.02
N LYS A 284 18.88 4.55 -6.93
CA LYS A 284 18.41 5.93 -6.66
C LYS A 284 17.07 6.25 -7.29
N GLN A 285 16.65 5.55 -8.33
CA GLN A 285 15.41 5.86 -9.07
C GLN A 285 14.28 4.88 -8.73
N VAL A 286 13.07 5.41 -8.66
CA VAL A 286 11.83 4.63 -8.48
C VAL A 286 10.86 4.94 -9.61
N VAL A 287 10.07 3.94 -10.01
CA VAL A 287 8.90 4.15 -10.87
C VAL A 287 7.84 4.86 -10.03
N ARG A 288 7.34 6.00 -10.51
CA ARG A 288 6.31 6.77 -9.80
C ARG A 288 5.11 7.02 -10.70
N VAL A 289 3.93 6.64 -10.24
CA VAL A 289 2.67 6.81 -10.98
C VAL A 289 1.59 7.38 -10.07
N THR A 290 0.98 8.49 -10.48
CA THR A 290 -0.19 9.04 -9.79
C THR A 290 -1.45 8.46 -10.40
N LEU A 291 -2.14 7.59 -9.65
CA LEU A 291 -3.44 7.03 -10.04
C LEU A 291 -4.48 7.43 -9.00
N TYR A 292 -5.64 7.93 -9.45
CA TYR A 292 -6.78 8.25 -8.58
C TYR A 292 -6.42 9.19 -7.41
N GLY A 293 -5.55 10.17 -7.65
CA GLY A 293 -5.10 11.12 -6.62
C GLY A 293 -4.15 10.54 -5.57
N LYS A 294 -3.66 9.31 -5.74
CA LYS A 294 -2.61 8.70 -4.92
C LYS A 294 -1.36 8.43 -5.75
N VAL A 295 -0.20 8.71 -5.14
CA VAL A 295 1.09 8.36 -5.71
C VAL A 295 1.39 6.90 -5.37
N HIS A 296 1.68 6.11 -6.39
CA HIS A 296 2.13 4.73 -6.29
C HIS A 296 3.59 4.66 -6.75
N GLU A 297 4.44 4.04 -5.94
CA GLU A 297 5.87 3.94 -6.22
C GLU A 297 6.30 2.47 -6.20
N CYS A 298 7.20 2.10 -7.10
CA CYS A 298 7.86 0.80 -7.02
C CYS A 298 9.32 0.88 -7.46
N SER A 299 10.15 0.04 -6.86
CA SER A 299 11.56 -0.09 -7.21
C SER A 299 11.72 -0.89 -8.50
N LEU A 300 12.73 -0.52 -9.29
CA LEU A 300 13.24 -1.37 -10.37
C LEU A 300 14.26 -2.34 -9.78
N GLN A 301 14.20 -3.60 -10.18
CA GLN A 301 15.13 -4.63 -9.77
C GLN A 301 15.77 -5.28 -10.99
N SER A 302 17.06 -5.53 -10.90
CA SER A 302 17.79 -6.41 -11.79
C SER A 302 18.05 -7.74 -11.10
N ILE A 303 17.90 -8.82 -11.85
CA ILE A 303 18.23 -10.18 -11.44
C ILE A 303 19.28 -10.70 -12.41
N GLU A 304 20.45 -11.02 -11.88
CA GLU A 304 21.56 -11.62 -12.60
C GLU A 304 21.53 -13.13 -12.40
N GLU A 305 21.48 -13.89 -13.51
CA GLU A 305 21.67 -15.34 -13.51
C GLU A 305 23.16 -15.65 -13.68
N ASN A 306 23.79 -16.06 -12.57
CA ASN A 306 25.17 -16.48 -12.58
C ASN A 306 25.34 -17.83 -13.29
N SER A 307 26.53 -18.04 -13.85
CA SER A 307 26.91 -19.32 -14.44
C SER A 307 26.89 -20.49 -13.44
N ASP A 308 27.06 -20.19 -12.14
CA ASP A 308 26.98 -21.14 -11.01
C ASP A 308 25.55 -21.58 -10.66
N GLY A 309 24.54 -21.08 -11.39
CA GLY A 309 23.13 -21.42 -11.16
C GLY A 309 22.50 -20.70 -9.98
N THR A 310 23.02 -19.53 -9.62
CA THR A 310 22.52 -18.67 -8.54
C THR A 310 22.00 -17.35 -9.07
N TYR A 311 21.07 -16.73 -8.34
CA TYR A 311 20.57 -15.39 -8.60
C TYR A 311 21.29 -14.37 -7.73
N ASP A 312 21.71 -13.27 -8.35
CA ASP A 312 22.07 -12.03 -7.65
C ASP A 312 21.02 -10.94 -7.91
N PHE A 313 20.66 -10.18 -6.89
CA PHE A 313 19.54 -9.23 -6.91
C PHE A 313 20.02 -7.81 -6.63
N ILE A 314 19.75 -6.89 -7.57
CA ILE A 314 20.19 -5.50 -7.50
C ILE A 314 19.03 -4.54 -7.75
N PRO A 315 18.55 -3.78 -6.74
CA PRO A 315 18.77 -4.02 -5.31
C PRO A 315 18.05 -5.30 -4.85
N PHE A 316 18.49 -5.87 -3.73
CA PHE A 316 17.75 -6.92 -3.06
C PHE A 316 16.44 -6.36 -2.52
N ILE A 317 15.33 -6.83 -3.09
CA ILE A 317 13.97 -6.53 -2.63
C ILE A 317 13.43 -7.83 -2.04
N PRO A 318 13.23 -7.90 -0.72
CA PRO A 318 12.71 -9.11 -0.12
C PRO A 318 11.27 -9.37 -0.57
N GLU A 319 10.95 -10.65 -0.74
CA GLU A 319 9.59 -11.09 -0.99
C GLU A 319 8.75 -10.95 0.27
N THR A 320 7.59 -10.30 0.15
CA THR A 320 6.65 -10.16 1.27
C THR A 320 5.33 -10.89 0.94
N PRO A 321 4.89 -11.87 1.75
CA PRO A 321 3.64 -12.60 1.50
C PRO A 321 2.40 -11.74 1.83
N GLY A 322 1.89 -10.96 0.87
CA GLY A 322 0.65 -10.18 1.01
C GLY A 322 0.67 -8.87 0.20
N PRO A 323 -0.45 -8.12 0.13
CA PRO A 323 -0.62 -7.04 -0.84
C PRO A 323 0.44 -5.96 -0.64
N SER A 324 1.40 -5.96 -1.56
CA SER A 324 2.42 -4.95 -1.73
C SER A 324 1.79 -3.67 -2.27
N LEU A 325 2.10 -2.55 -1.61
CA LEU A 325 2.49 -1.24 -2.17
C LEU A 325 2.45 -0.14 -1.09
N PRO A 326 3.46 0.77 -0.96
CA PRO A 326 4.88 0.69 -1.30
C PRO A 326 5.82 0.85 -0.08
N LEU A 327 7.10 0.61 -0.33
CA LEU A 327 8.25 0.81 0.55
C LEU A 327 8.52 2.31 0.81
N ILE A 328 8.82 2.59 2.09
CA ILE A 328 9.58 3.71 2.70
C ILE A 328 8.97 5.13 2.62
N PRO A 329 8.81 5.84 3.76
CA PRO A 329 8.56 7.27 3.77
C PRO A 329 9.82 8.02 3.30
N ALA A 330 9.69 8.85 2.27
CA ALA A 330 10.62 9.95 2.08
C ALA A 330 10.47 10.90 3.27
N ALA A 331 11.38 10.79 4.24
CA ALA A 331 11.60 11.80 5.26
C ALA A 331 12.60 12.81 4.71
N ALA A 332 12.07 13.95 4.26
CA ALA A 332 12.56 15.32 4.48
C ALA A 332 11.57 16.26 3.78
#